data_AF-A0A7Y6E1R2-F1
#
_entry.id   AF-A0A7Y6E1R2-F1
#
_cell.length_a   1.000
_cell.length_b   1.000
_cell.length_c   1.000
_cell.angle_alpha   90.00
_cell.angle_beta   90.00
_cell.angle_gamma   90.00
#
_symmetry.space_group_name_H-M   'P 1'
#
loop_
_entity.id
_entity.type
_entity.pdbx_description
1 polymer ?
#
loop_
_entity_poly.entity_id
_entity_poly.type
_entity_poly.pdbx_seq_one_letter_code
_entity_poly.pdbx_strand_id
1 'polypeptide(L)'
;MTVTTALGFRAAGVAAGLKTTGATDVALVVNDGPSLAAAGVFTSNRVQAAPVLWSRQVLAGGQLQAVVLNSGGANACTGPEGFQNTHKTAERVADALGLNAGEVAVCSTGLIGLQLPMDKLLP
;
A
#
# COMPACT_ATOMS: atom_id res chain seq x y z
N MET A 1 21.55 -6.47 2.01
CA MET A 1 20.53 -7.12 1.16
C MET A 1 19.25 -6.31 1.25
N THR A 2 18.52 -6.18 0.13
CA THR A 2 17.30 -5.35 -0.02
C THR A 2 16.20 -6.17 -0.69
N VAL A 3 15.00 -5.60 -0.83
CA VAL A 3 13.83 -6.27 -1.45
C VAL A 3 14.05 -6.70 -2.91
N THR A 4 14.98 -6.08 -3.64
CA THR A 4 15.30 -6.41 -5.03
C THR A 4 16.52 -7.34 -5.16
N THR A 5 17.04 -7.88 -4.05
CA THR A 5 18.13 -8.87 -4.11
C THR A 5 17.64 -10.22 -4.63
N ALA A 6 16.40 -10.61 -4.31
CA ALA A 6 15.76 -11.79 -4.87
C ALA A 6 15.32 -11.51 -6.32
N LEU A 7 15.50 -12.49 -7.20
CA LEU A 7 14.98 -12.44 -8.56
C LEU A 7 13.45 -12.41 -8.55
N GLY A 8 12.85 -11.77 -9.56
CA GLY A 8 11.40 -11.62 -9.65
C GLY A 8 10.82 -10.48 -8.80
N PHE A 9 11.66 -9.64 -8.19
CA PHE A 9 11.20 -8.46 -7.46
C PHE A 9 11.79 -7.17 -8.02
N ARG A 10 10.91 -6.19 -8.24
CA ARG A 10 11.28 -4.83 -8.62
C ARG A 10 10.64 -3.83 -7.66
N ALA A 11 11.32 -2.72 -7.41
CA ALA A 11 10.85 -1.71 -6.47
C ALA A 11 11.28 -0.31 -6.89
N ALA A 12 10.47 0.68 -6.52
CA ALA A 12 10.78 2.10 -6.70
C ALA A 12 10.22 2.90 -5.52
N GLY A 13 10.83 4.06 -5.27
CA GLY A 13 10.34 5.04 -4.30
C GLY A 13 10.37 6.43 -4.93
N VAL A 14 9.29 7.20 -4.72
CA VAL A 14 9.11 8.53 -5.29
C VAL A 14 8.70 9.53 -4.21
N ALA A 15 8.91 10.81 -4.50
CA ALA A 15 8.35 11.90 -3.71
C ALA A 15 7.04 12.35 -4.38
N ALA A 16 5.92 11.86 -3.87
CA ALA A 16 4.56 12.26 -4.30
C ALA A 16 4.11 13.57 -3.61
N GLY A 17 4.80 14.02 -2.56
CA GLY A 17 4.51 15.29 -1.88
C GLY A 17 3.49 15.18 -0.75
N LEU A 18 3.37 13.98 -0.16
CA LEU A 18 2.69 13.72 1.10
C LEU A 18 3.47 14.30 2.28
N LYS A 19 4.80 14.22 2.22
CA LYS A 19 5.68 14.89 3.19
C LYS A 19 5.96 16.32 2.73
N THR A 20 5.79 17.27 3.65
CA THR A 20 6.14 18.68 3.42
C THR A 20 7.64 18.90 3.18
N THR A 21 8.50 17.95 3.58
CA THR A 21 9.95 18.02 3.38
C THR A 21 10.39 17.74 1.94
N GLY A 22 9.50 17.23 1.08
CA GLY A 22 9.86 16.78 -0.27
C GLY A 22 10.65 15.47 -0.33
N ALA A 23 10.85 14.81 0.81
CA ALA A 23 11.48 13.49 0.84
C ALA A 23 10.59 12.42 0.18
N THR A 24 11.20 11.32 -0.25
CA THR A 24 10.44 10.16 -0.77
C THR A 24 9.43 9.68 0.26
N ASP A 25 8.22 9.43 -0.21
CA ASP A 25 7.06 9.20 0.63
C ASP A 25 6.08 8.16 0.09
N VAL A 26 6.25 7.72 -1.16
CA VAL A 26 5.54 6.57 -1.73
C VAL A 26 6.55 5.56 -2.25
N ALA A 27 6.30 4.29 -1.98
CA ALA A 27 7.09 3.16 -2.47
C ALA A 27 6.17 2.09 -3.05
N LEU A 28 6.67 1.38 -4.06
CA LEU A 28 6.01 0.24 -4.68
C LEU A 28 7.00 -0.91 -4.75
N VAL A 29 6.55 -2.10 -4.38
CA VAL A 29 7.24 -3.37 -4.61
C VAL A 29 6.34 -4.23 -5.46
N VAL A 30 6.87 -4.81 -6.54
CA VAL A 30 6.16 -5.71 -7.45
C VAL A 30 6.88 -7.05 -7.49
N ASN A 31 6.10 -8.13 -7.41
CA ASN A 31 6.51 -9.52 -7.59
C ASN A 31 6.12 -9.95 -9.02
N ASP A 32 7.12 -10.11 -9.87
CA ASP A 32 6.98 -10.54 -11.26
C ASP A 32 6.88 -12.09 -11.39
N GLY A 33 6.87 -12.82 -10.27
CA GLY A 33 6.70 -14.28 -10.22
C GLY A 33 8.01 -15.08 -10.33
N PRO A 34 7.91 -16.41 -10.56
CA PRO A 34 6.70 -17.17 -10.88
C PRO A 34 5.81 -17.51 -9.68
N SER A 35 6.33 -17.44 -8.46
CA SER A 35 5.54 -17.69 -7.24
C SER A 35 4.98 -16.38 -6.69
N LEU A 36 3.68 -16.37 -6.43
CA LEU A 36 2.99 -15.24 -5.81
C LEU A 36 2.73 -15.44 -4.31
N ALA A 37 3.28 -16.50 -3.72
CA ALA A 37 3.04 -16.87 -2.33
C ALA A 37 3.37 -15.71 -1.38
N ALA A 38 2.41 -15.38 -0.51
CA ALA A 38 2.51 -14.27 0.41
C ALA A 38 1.94 -14.65 1.78
N ALA A 39 2.56 -14.10 2.83
CA ALA A 39 2.10 -14.20 4.20
C ALA A 39 2.32 -12.85 4.89
N GLY A 40 1.50 -12.57 5.90
CA GLY A 40 1.57 -11.29 6.59
C GLY A 40 0.83 -11.33 7.91
N VAL A 41 1.39 -10.62 8.87
CA VAL A 41 0.83 -10.42 10.19
C VAL A 41 0.45 -8.96 10.34
N PHE A 42 -0.67 -8.73 11.00
CA PHE A 42 -1.22 -7.40 11.19
C PHE A 42 -1.25 -7.07 12.67
N THR A 43 -1.28 -5.77 12.99
CA THR A 43 -1.38 -5.33 14.38
C THR A 43 -2.57 -5.97 15.09
N SER A 44 -2.36 -6.35 16.36
CA SER A 44 -3.39 -6.87 17.26
C SER A 44 -4.20 -5.75 17.94
N ASN A 45 -3.88 -4.48 17.67
CA ASN A 45 -4.63 -3.36 18.22
C ASN A 45 -6.11 -3.42 17.80
N ARG A 46 -6.99 -3.00 18.71
CA ARG A 46 -8.44 -2.85 18.46
C ARG A 46 -8.73 -1.75 17.45
N VAL A 47 -7.90 -0.72 17.40
CA VAL A 47 -7.99 0.37 16.41
C VAL A 47 -7.04 0.04 15.26
N GLN A 48 -7.61 -0.25 14.10
CA GLN A 48 -6.87 -0.64 12.90
C GLN A 48 -7.08 0.39 11.80
N ALA A 49 -6.01 0.74 11.12
CA ALA A 49 -6.05 1.66 9.99
C ALA A 49 -6.76 1.01 8.78
N ALA A 50 -7.34 1.83 7.90
CA ALA A 50 -7.90 1.38 6.63
C ALA A 50 -6.97 0.44 5.83
N PRO A 51 -5.67 0.76 5.60
CA PRO A 51 -4.73 -0.13 4.90
C PRO A 51 -4.53 -1.49 5.58
N VAL A 52 -4.63 -1.56 6.91
CA VAL A 52 -4.53 -2.84 7.64
C VAL A 52 -5.75 -3.72 7.36
N LEU A 53 -6.95 -3.12 7.40
CA LEU A 53 -8.19 -3.84 7.14
C LEU A 53 -8.24 -4.35 5.69
N TRP A 54 -7.86 -3.51 4.73
CA TRP A 54 -7.75 -3.86 3.31
C TRP A 54 -6.76 -5.00 3.07
N SER A 55 -5.50 -4.81 3.48
CA SER A 55 -4.43 -5.77 3.19
C SER A 55 -4.64 -7.12 3.87
N ARG A 56 -5.36 -7.16 5.01
CA ARG A 56 -5.79 -8.41 5.63
C ARG A 56 -6.76 -9.21 4.75
N GLN A 57 -7.68 -8.53 4.06
CA GLN A 57 -8.63 -9.17 3.15
C GLN A 57 -7.92 -9.67 1.89
N VAL A 58 -7.09 -8.82 1.29
CA VAL A 58 -6.27 -9.16 0.12
C VAL A 58 -5.40 -10.38 0.39
N LEU A 59 -4.73 -10.42 1.53
CA LEU A 59 -3.79 -11.48 1.87
C LEU A 59 -4.47 -12.81 2.28
N ALA A 60 -5.79 -12.84 2.44
CA ALA A 60 -6.52 -14.05 2.82
C ALA A 60 -6.35 -15.20 1.80
N GLY A 61 -6.09 -14.86 0.53
CA GLY A 61 -5.80 -15.84 -0.53
C GLY A 61 -4.37 -16.39 -0.51
N GLY A 62 -3.49 -15.88 0.36
CA GLY A 62 -2.09 -16.30 0.47
C GLY A 62 -1.24 -15.92 -0.74
N GLN A 63 -1.68 -14.95 -1.55
CA GLN A 63 -1.00 -14.51 -2.75
C GLN A 63 -0.99 -12.97 -2.86
N LEU A 64 0.12 -12.40 -3.36
CA LEU A 64 0.26 -10.98 -3.66
C LEU A 64 1.19 -10.76 -4.86
N GLN A 65 0.84 -9.76 -5.68
CA GLN A 65 1.70 -9.29 -6.77
C GLN A 65 2.30 -7.91 -6.52
N ALA A 66 1.66 -7.07 -5.72
CA ALA A 66 2.22 -5.77 -5.39
C ALA A 66 1.94 -5.35 -3.95
N VAL A 67 2.84 -4.51 -3.43
CA VAL A 67 2.64 -3.78 -2.18
C VAL A 67 2.96 -2.31 -2.43
N VAL A 68 1.97 -1.45 -2.27
CA VAL A 68 2.15 0.01 -2.27
C VAL A 68 2.18 0.53 -0.85
N LEU A 69 3.16 1.37 -0.55
CA LEU A 69 3.41 1.90 0.77
C LEU A 69 3.54 3.41 0.72
N ASN A 70 2.73 4.12 1.49
CA ASN A 70 2.90 5.56 1.65
C ASN A 70 3.35 5.92 3.08
N SER A 71 4.02 7.05 3.20
CA SER A 71 4.40 7.67 4.47
C SER A 71 3.97 9.14 4.49
N GLY A 72 3.90 9.75 5.67
CA GLY A 72 3.35 11.11 5.85
C GLY A 72 1.86 11.15 6.19
N GLY A 73 1.19 9.99 6.20
CA GLY A 73 -0.20 9.85 6.67
C GLY A 73 -0.54 8.39 6.90
N ALA A 74 -1.05 8.06 8.08
CA ALA A 74 -1.33 6.67 8.46
C ALA A 74 -2.65 6.12 7.87
N ASN A 75 -3.53 7.00 7.38
CA ASN A 75 -4.89 6.66 6.97
C ASN A 75 -5.61 5.79 8.03
N ALA A 76 -5.48 6.22 9.28
CA ALA A 76 -6.02 5.56 10.45
C ALA A 76 -7.06 6.48 11.10
N CYS A 77 -8.14 5.90 11.64
CA CYS A 77 -9.28 6.64 12.19
C CYS A 77 -9.94 7.60 11.17
N THR A 78 -9.95 7.22 9.89
CA THR A 78 -10.44 8.01 8.75
C THR A 78 -11.80 7.53 8.21
N GLY A 79 -12.44 6.58 8.91
CA GLY A 79 -13.78 6.09 8.59
C GLY A 79 -13.89 5.40 7.22
N PRO A 80 -15.12 5.29 6.68
CA PRO A 80 -15.37 4.68 5.37
C PRO A 80 -14.63 5.37 4.22
N GLU A 81 -14.47 6.70 4.28
CA GLU A 81 -13.71 7.46 3.29
C GLU A 81 -12.25 7.02 3.23
N GLY A 82 -11.61 6.85 4.41
CA GLY A 82 -10.25 6.32 4.48
C GLY A 82 -10.11 4.94 3.84
N PHE A 83 -11.09 4.06 4.05
CA PHE A 83 -11.12 2.75 3.40
C PHE A 83 -11.28 2.84 1.88
N GLN A 84 -12.15 3.74 1.39
CA GLN A 84 -12.30 4.00 -0.04
C GLN A 84 -11.02 4.60 -0.66
N ASN A 85 -10.30 5.44 0.07
CA ASN A 85 -9.01 5.98 -0.37
C ASN A 85 -7.94 4.88 -0.48
N THR A 86 -7.93 3.93 0.45
CA THR A 86 -7.10 2.71 0.35
C THR A 86 -7.49 1.88 -0.88
N HIS A 87 -8.78 1.64 -1.12
CA HIS A 87 -9.27 0.92 -2.30
C HIS A 87 -8.80 1.57 -3.61
N LYS A 88 -9.02 2.88 -3.76
CA LYS A 88 -8.57 3.66 -4.92
C LYS A 88 -7.07 3.59 -5.14
N THR A 89 -6.28 3.52 -4.06
CA THR A 89 -4.82 3.37 -4.16
C THR A 89 -4.46 2.00 -4.73
N ALA A 90 -5.11 0.93 -4.25
CA ALA A 90 -4.93 -0.41 -4.78
C ALA A 90 -5.38 -0.53 -6.24
N GLU A 91 -6.56 0.01 -6.59
CA GLU A 91 -7.06 0.07 -7.97
C GLU A 91 -6.08 0.80 -8.89
N ARG A 92 -5.59 1.98 -8.48
CA ARG A 92 -4.66 2.76 -9.29
C ARG A 92 -3.36 2.02 -9.61
N VAL A 93 -2.83 1.29 -8.64
CA VAL A 93 -1.64 0.44 -8.81
C VAL A 93 -1.97 -0.75 -9.70
N ALA A 94 -3.12 -1.37 -9.50
CA ALA A 94 -3.60 -2.50 -10.28
C ALA A 94 -3.74 -2.12 -11.76
N ASP A 95 -4.41 -1.00 -12.05
CA ASP A 95 -4.56 -0.46 -13.41
C ASP A 95 -3.21 -0.20 -14.08
N ALA A 96 -2.25 0.35 -13.34
CA ALA A 96 -0.90 0.64 -13.86
C ALA A 96 -0.10 -0.63 -14.20
N LEU A 97 -0.42 -1.75 -13.55
CA LEU A 97 0.31 -3.01 -13.66
C LEU A 97 -0.47 -4.10 -14.42
N GLY A 98 -1.72 -3.82 -14.82
CA GLY A 98 -2.61 -4.82 -15.44
C GLY A 98 -3.04 -5.92 -14.47
N LEU A 99 -3.26 -5.58 -13.20
CA LEU A 99 -3.66 -6.49 -12.12
C LEU A 99 -5.10 -6.20 -11.67
N ASN A 100 -5.60 -6.99 -10.72
CA ASN A 100 -6.78 -6.67 -9.93
C ASN A 100 -6.38 -5.98 -8.62
N ALA A 101 -7.24 -5.09 -8.11
CA ALA A 101 -6.99 -4.45 -6.82
C ALA A 101 -6.78 -5.47 -5.68
N GLY A 102 -7.48 -6.61 -5.75
CA GLY A 102 -7.34 -7.74 -4.83
C GLY A 102 -5.99 -8.46 -4.87
N GLU A 103 -5.05 -8.04 -5.72
CA GLU A 103 -3.67 -8.56 -5.81
C GLU A 103 -2.65 -7.55 -5.25
N VAL A 104 -3.13 -6.40 -4.74
CA VAL A 104 -2.33 -5.27 -4.26
C VAL A 104 -2.58 -5.02 -2.77
N ALA A 105 -1.56 -5.26 -1.95
CA ALA A 105 -1.58 -4.81 -0.56
C ALA A 105 -1.23 -3.32 -0.46
N VAL A 106 -1.83 -2.64 0.51
CA VAL A 106 -1.61 -1.22 0.80
C VAL A 106 -1.14 -1.06 2.24
N CYS A 107 -0.07 -0.30 2.43
CA CYS A 107 0.46 0.08 3.73
C CYS A 107 0.54 1.61 3.84
N SER A 108 0.27 2.15 5.03
CA SER A 108 0.40 3.58 5.31
C SER A 108 1.02 3.81 6.68
N THR A 109 1.84 4.85 6.81
CA THR A 109 2.44 5.25 8.09
C THR A 109 2.52 6.78 8.22
N GLY A 110 2.32 7.30 9.43
CA GLY A 110 2.35 8.73 9.70
C GLY A 110 1.32 9.16 10.73
N LEU A 111 0.79 10.38 10.57
CA LEU A 111 -0.18 10.94 11.50
C LEU A 111 -1.54 10.23 11.38
N ILE A 112 -2.20 10.00 12.52
CA ILE A 112 -3.52 9.39 12.65
C ILE A 112 -4.60 10.49 12.60
N GLY A 113 -5.75 10.21 11.99
CA GLY A 113 -6.94 11.07 12.00
C GLY A 113 -7.05 12.07 10.85
N LEU A 114 -6.10 12.07 9.91
CA LEU A 114 -6.14 12.90 8.71
C LEU A 114 -6.37 12.06 7.45
N GLN A 115 -7.17 12.60 6.52
CA GLN A 115 -7.31 12.01 5.20
C GLN A 115 -6.03 12.14 4.37
N LEU A 116 -5.81 11.18 3.48
CA LEU A 116 -4.73 11.25 2.51
C LEU A 116 -5.05 12.30 1.42
N PRO A 117 -4.08 13.13 1.01
CA PRO A 117 -4.24 14.00 -0.16
C PRO A 117 -4.17 13.15 -1.45
N MET A 118 -5.32 12.64 -1.87
CA MET A 118 -5.42 11.67 -2.97
C MET A 118 -5.03 12.25 -4.34
N ASP A 119 -5.21 13.55 -4.52
CA ASP A 119 -4.76 14.33 -5.67
C ASP A 119 -3.24 14.26 -5.88
N LYS A 120 -2.48 14.03 -4.81
CA LYS A 120 -1.03 13.83 -4.85
C LYS A 120 -0.63 12.37 -4.96
N LEU A 121 -1.40 11.47 -4.35
CA LEU A 121 -1.06 10.05 -4.27
C LEU A 121 -1.35 9.28 -5.56
N LEU A 122 -2.38 9.66 -6.30
CA LEU A 122 -2.88 8.88 -7.44
C LEU A 122 -2.20 9.14 -8.80
N PRO A 123 -1.72 10.35 -9.16
CA PRO A 123 -1.01 10.56 -10.42
C PRO A 123 0.21 9.64 -10.57
#